data_AF-A0A0C9REC6-F1
#
_entry.id   AF-A0A0C9REC6-F1
#
_cell.length_a   1.000
_cell.length_b   1.000
_cell.length_c   1.000
_cell.angle_alpha   90.00
_cell.angle_beta   90.00
_cell.angle_gamma   90.00
#
_symmetry.space_group_name_H-M   'P 1'
#
loop_
_entity.id
_entity.type
_entity.pdbx_description
1 polymer ?
#
loop_
_entity_poly.entity_id
_entity_poly.type
_entity_poly.pdbx_seq_one_letter_code
_entity_poly.pdbx_strand_id
1 'polypeptide(L)'
;MESGSQGNLISRGKIDKYSSTYVPHNRLSRYTTALVNLIPVRFKRVPGSEIPVDKIGLFSSVSFTWLTEYVSAGYKKKMGEKPLPTIALQESCQINGPRIDSLWHNDIVKRGQAGASVPSIAWQFVKTRVLISSLIHLLGMIIALCSPILVLQRIITSTEDRLQMSTEYRATNSSPVLNTTRSIELTDNLDRIIMMDNVIISTHVILLISAEMLSYFLIAWSAAMNLRTATRLRSACLSLAYKKLVRSSMRCAAPVHQTLTYFVPDSNTLYELIANGPLIFSGPLILLLSSLFIWSSMGHWALIGIVVLIVLYLGLILSAYLTKVFATRAMKFSLRRISLLQEFIEKICIAKIGKYDKRFVAGIRGIRDMELREMKLGALSEGWSLCMVHVIPIVTVSAMTMAYLITHNFIVSANYIPCLVLILLNLKHCVRSSWLAMSSISRGVASLNKLKAILILKDNNRFTDKPIDRNLAIAINGGHFSWAQDNSTVDRIIRSSSQYILEETPTPLANLSPPHTL
;
A
#
# COMPACT_ATOMS: atom_id res chain seq x y z
N MET A 1 -44.05 -7.44 -47.08
CA MET A 1 -43.93 -6.61 -45.87
C MET A 1 -43.89 -7.55 -44.67
N GLU A 2 -42.86 -8.36 -44.48
CA GLU A 2 -41.51 -7.97 -44.02
C GLU A 2 -41.54 -6.96 -42.87
N SER A 3 -41.37 -7.44 -41.64
CA SER A 3 -40.14 -7.15 -40.90
C SER A 3 -39.94 -8.20 -39.79
N GLY A 4 -38.87 -8.97 -39.93
CA GLY A 4 -38.39 -9.91 -38.92
C GLY A 4 -37.55 -9.17 -37.88
N SER A 5 -37.97 -9.22 -36.63
CA SER A 5 -37.13 -8.85 -35.49
C SER A 5 -36.17 -10.01 -35.18
N GLN A 6 -35.09 -10.11 -35.95
CA GLN A 6 -33.94 -10.94 -35.56
C GLN A 6 -33.36 -10.39 -34.26
N GLY A 7 -33.52 -11.14 -33.18
CA GLY A 7 -32.74 -10.96 -31.98
C GLY A 7 -31.26 -11.14 -32.32
N ASN A 8 -30.49 -10.07 -32.23
CA ASN A 8 -29.03 -10.11 -32.31
C ASN A 8 -28.49 -10.94 -31.14
N LEU A 9 -28.34 -12.25 -31.38
CA LEU A 9 -27.42 -13.11 -30.65
C LEU A 9 -26.04 -12.46 -30.78
N ILE A 10 -25.60 -11.83 -29.69
CA ILE A 10 -24.22 -11.42 -29.48
C ILE A 10 -23.36 -12.59 -29.89
N SER A 11 -22.62 -12.44 -30.99
CA SER A 11 -21.71 -13.46 -31.45
C SER A 11 -20.77 -13.76 -30.28
N ARG A 12 -20.87 -14.99 -29.77
CA ARG A 12 -19.87 -15.56 -28.89
C ARG A 12 -18.58 -15.51 -29.69
N GLY A 13 -17.80 -14.43 -29.51
CA GLY A 13 -16.45 -14.35 -30.03
C GLY A 13 -15.77 -15.65 -29.65
N LYS A 14 -15.15 -16.32 -30.64
CA LYS A 14 -14.31 -17.49 -30.42
C LYS A 14 -13.44 -17.18 -29.21
N ILE A 15 -13.72 -17.83 -28.09
CA ILE A 15 -12.78 -17.87 -26.99
C ILE A 15 -11.69 -18.77 -27.54
N ASP A 16 -10.67 -18.14 -28.13
CA ASP A 16 -9.46 -18.86 -28.48
C ASP A 16 -9.06 -19.65 -27.25
N LYS A 17 -8.97 -20.98 -27.40
CA LYS A 17 -8.46 -21.87 -26.36
C LYS A 17 -6.98 -21.52 -26.17
N TYR A 18 -6.71 -20.46 -25.43
CA TYR A 18 -5.38 -20.19 -24.90
C TYR A 18 -5.00 -21.42 -24.08
N SER A 19 -3.90 -22.08 -24.45
CA SER A 19 -3.40 -23.20 -23.68
C SER A 19 -3.20 -22.73 -22.24
N SER A 20 -3.77 -23.45 -21.28
CA SER A 20 -3.66 -23.12 -19.85
C SER A 20 -2.23 -23.31 -19.30
N THR A 21 -1.29 -23.66 -20.17
CA THR A 21 0.08 -24.01 -19.84
C THR A 21 0.96 -22.79 -20.02
N TYR A 22 1.49 -22.27 -18.93
CA TYR A 22 2.46 -21.17 -18.97
C TYR A 22 3.72 -21.62 -19.71
N VAL A 23 4.02 -21.00 -20.86
CA VAL A 23 5.29 -21.19 -21.58
C VAL A 23 6.27 -20.11 -21.14
N PRO A 24 7.44 -20.47 -20.57
CA PRO A 24 8.44 -19.48 -20.19
C PRO A 24 9.00 -18.78 -21.44
N HIS A 25 8.87 -17.44 -21.48
CA HIS A 25 9.48 -16.63 -22.53
C HIS A 25 10.99 -16.42 -22.29
N ASN A 26 11.76 -16.25 -23.37
CA ASN A 26 13.16 -15.81 -23.33
C ASN A 26 13.34 -14.55 -22.45
N ARG A 27 14.47 -14.45 -21.75
CA ARG A 27 14.70 -13.51 -20.63
C ARG A 27 14.39 -12.04 -20.95
N LEU A 28 14.51 -11.61 -22.20
CA LEU A 28 14.27 -10.23 -22.66
C LEU A 28 12.91 -10.05 -23.34
N SER A 29 12.40 -11.05 -24.06
CA SER A 29 11.12 -10.92 -24.81
C SER A 29 9.91 -10.72 -23.88
N ARG A 30 9.99 -11.18 -22.63
CA ARG A 30 8.97 -10.93 -21.59
C ARG A 30 8.77 -9.45 -21.21
N TYR A 31 9.71 -8.57 -21.58
CA TYR A 31 9.65 -7.15 -21.23
C TYR A 31 9.21 -6.27 -22.39
N THR A 32 9.05 -6.79 -23.60
CA THR A 32 8.72 -6.01 -24.80
C THR A 32 7.50 -5.13 -24.61
N THR A 33 6.40 -5.67 -24.06
CA THR A 33 5.20 -4.86 -23.79
C THR A 33 5.40 -3.84 -22.67
N ALA A 34 6.24 -4.13 -21.68
CA ALA A 34 6.57 -3.16 -20.64
C ALA A 34 7.45 -2.02 -21.19
N LEU A 35 8.34 -2.32 -22.14
CA LEU A 35 9.18 -1.35 -22.83
C LEU A 35 8.38 -0.47 -23.80
N VAL A 36 7.30 -1.00 -24.40
CA VAL A 36 6.38 -0.20 -25.24
C VAL A 36 5.72 0.94 -24.44
N ASN A 37 5.48 0.74 -23.13
CA ASN A 37 4.95 1.79 -22.25
C ASN A 37 5.99 2.87 -21.87
N LEU A 38 7.28 2.72 -22.23
CA LEU A 38 8.31 3.75 -22.04
C LEU A 38 8.30 4.81 -23.14
N ILE A 39 7.56 4.61 -24.23
CA ILE A 39 7.45 5.60 -25.31
C ILE A 39 6.76 6.85 -24.75
N PRO A 40 7.38 8.05 -24.81
CA PRO A 40 6.94 9.22 -24.03
C PRO A 40 5.52 9.67 -24.38
N VAL A 41 5.26 9.97 -25.65
CA VAL A 41 3.95 10.44 -26.13
C VAL A 41 3.49 9.58 -27.30
N ARG A 42 2.22 9.14 -27.24
CA ARG A 42 1.58 8.41 -28.33
C ARG A 42 0.31 9.15 -28.74
N PHE A 43 0.33 9.72 -29.94
CA PHE A 43 -0.77 10.55 -30.45
C PHE A 43 -1.96 9.73 -30.99
N LYS A 44 -1.79 8.43 -31.23
CA LYS A 44 -2.91 7.56 -31.64
C LYS A 44 -3.79 7.23 -30.44
N ARG A 45 -4.99 7.80 -30.38
CA ARG A 45 -6.09 7.26 -29.57
C ARG A 45 -6.38 5.85 -30.06
N VAL A 46 -6.44 4.89 -29.15
CA VAL A 46 -6.93 3.54 -29.50
C VAL A 46 -8.41 3.53 -29.18
N PRO A 47 -9.31 3.72 -30.16
CA PRO A 47 -10.71 3.41 -29.97
C PRO A 47 -10.80 1.91 -29.74
N GLY A 48 -11.18 1.50 -28.54
CA GLY A 48 -11.25 0.11 -28.18
C GLY A 48 -12.23 -0.09 -27.05
N SER A 49 -12.89 -1.24 -27.08
CA SER A 49 -13.64 -1.77 -25.94
C SER A 49 -12.75 -2.07 -24.74
N GLU A 50 -11.42 -2.14 -24.89
CA GLU A 50 -10.45 -2.47 -23.83
C GLU A 50 -9.85 -1.22 -23.17
N ILE A 51 -9.50 -1.32 -21.88
CA ILE A 51 -8.77 -0.24 -21.19
C ILE A 51 -7.39 -0.08 -21.86
N PRO A 52 -7.04 1.13 -22.34
CA PRO A 52 -5.84 1.34 -23.16
C PRO A 52 -4.50 1.28 -22.39
N VAL A 53 -4.48 0.74 -21.16
CA VAL A 53 -3.34 0.70 -20.21
C VAL A 53 -2.02 0.21 -20.83
N ASP A 54 -2.11 -0.77 -21.73
CA ASP A 54 -0.97 -1.41 -22.41
C ASP A 54 -0.61 -0.76 -23.76
N LYS A 55 -1.41 0.21 -24.22
CA LYS A 55 -1.26 0.87 -25.53
C LYS A 55 -0.91 2.36 -25.40
N ILE A 56 -0.88 2.91 -24.19
CA ILE A 56 -0.64 4.31 -23.85
C ILE A 56 0.86 4.58 -23.63
N GLY A 57 1.32 5.79 -23.98
CA GLY A 57 2.68 6.27 -23.69
C GLY A 57 2.92 6.63 -22.23
N LEU A 58 4.19 6.80 -21.85
CA LEU A 58 4.64 7.01 -20.48
C LEU A 58 3.91 8.17 -19.79
N PHE A 59 3.84 9.34 -20.42
CA PHE A 59 3.23 10.52 -19.79
C PHE A 59 1.76 10.29 -19.46
N SER A 60 0.97 9.79 -20.41
CA SER A 60 -0.46 9.51 -20.19
C SER A 60 -0.70 8.36 -19.19
N SER A 61 0.25 7.42 -19.08
CA SER A 61 0.24 6.39 -18.03
C SER A 61 0.45 6.98 -16.64
N VAL A 62 1.36 7.94 -16.47
CA VAL A 62 1.70 8.57 -15.19
C VAL A 62 0.65 9.62 -14.78
N SER A 63 0.21 10.46 -15.71
CA SER A 63 -0.78 11.52 -15.47
C SER A 63 -2.23 11.03 -15.47
N PHE A 64 -2.46 9.74 -15.73
CA PHE A 64 -3.79 9.15 -15.88
C PHE A 64 -4.69 9.87 -16.90
N THR A 65 -4.12 10.52 -17.92
CA THR A 65 -4.90 11.29 -18.91
C THR A 65 -5.89 10.43 -19.70
N TRP A 66 -5.64 9.13 -19.82
CA TRP A 66 -6.58 8.18 -20.43
C TRP A 66 -7.91 8.05 -19.66
N LEU A 67 -7.94 8.38 -18.36
CA LEU A 67 -9.14 8.31 -17.53
C LEU A 67 -10.07 9.51 -17.77
N THR A 68 -9.55 10.62 -18.31
CA THR A 68 -10.28 11.88 -18.51
C THR A 68 -11.55 11.70 -19.36
N GLU A 69 -11.53 10.83 -20.37
CA GLU A 69 -12.72 10.57 -21.21
C GLU A 69 -13.87 9.89 -20.45
N TYR A 70 -13.55 9.09 -19.43
CA TYR A 70 -14.54 8.43 -18.57
C TYR A 70 -15.05 9.38 -17.49
N VAL A 71 -14.15 10.15 -16.86
CA VAL A 71 -14.53 11.17 -15.87
C VAL A 71 -15.42 12.24 -16.50
N SER A 72 -15.09 12.70 -17.71
CA SER A 72 -15.91 13.66 -18.45
C SER A 72 -17.28 13.07 -18.83
N ALA A 73 -17.35 11.80 -19.21
CA ALA A 73 -18.63 11.13 -19.49
C ALA A 73 -19.50 10.97 -18.23
N GLY A 74 -18.88 10.66 -17.09
CA GLY A 74 -19.54 10.62 -15.78
C GLY A 74 -20.09 11.99 -15.37
N TYR A 75 -19.28 13.05 -15.50
CA TYR A 75 -19.70 14.43 -15.23
C TYR A 75 -20.89 14.85 -16.10
N LYS A 76 -20.90 14.45 -17.38
CA LYS A 76 -21.99 14.71 -18.32
C LYS A 76 -23.21 13.79 -18.13
N LYS A 77 -23.22 12.92 -17.10
CA LYS A 77 -24.25 11.88 -16.85
C LYS A 77 -24.48 10.91 -18.03
N LYS A 78 -23.50 10.76 -18.92
CA LYS A 78 -23.55 9.88 -20.10
C LYS A 78 -22.81 8.56 -19.88
N MET A 79 -22.65 8.14 -18.62
CA MET A 79 -21.88 6.94 -18.30
C MET A 79 -22.57 5.65 -18.78
N GLY A 80 -23.91 5.62 -18.78
CA GLY A 80 -24.68 4.48 -19.31
C GLY A 80 -24.59 4.32 -20.83
N GLU A 81 -24.24 5.39 -21.56
CA GLU A 81 -24.10 5.39 -23.03
C GLU A 81 -22.72 4.86 -23.47
N LYS A 82 -21.73 4.85 -22.57
CA LYS A 82 -20.40 4.30 -22.86
C LYS A 82 -20.28 2.89 -22.28
N PRO A 83 -19.96 1.87 -23.11
CA PRO A 83 -19.65 0.55 -22.57
C PRO A 83 -18.43 0.65 -21.65
N LEU A 84 -18.54 0.07 -20.45
CA LEU A 84 -17.41 -0.06 -19.54
C LEU A 84 -16.29 -0.82 -20.25
N PRO A 85 -15.05 -0.32 -20.21
CA PRO A 85 -13.97 -0.94 -20.94
C PRO A 85 -13.62 -2.31 -20.35
N THR A 86 -13.39 -3.29 -21.21
CA THR A 86 -12.88 -4.61 -20.86
C THR A 86 -11.44 -4.53 -20.35
N ILE A 87 -11.10 -5.44 -19.45
CA ILE A 87 -9.79 -5.45 -18.79
C ILE A 87 -8.68 -5.72 -19.80
N ALA A 88 -7.56 -5.01 -19.67
CA ALA A 88 -6.38 -5.24 -20.51
C ALA A 88 -5.84 -6.68 -20.34
N LEU A 89 -5.46 -7.32 -21.45
CA LEU A 89 -5.09 -8.73 -21.46
C LEU A 89 -3.94 -9.06 -20.47
N GLN A 90 -2.96 -8.17 -20.31
CA GLN A 90 -1.85 -8.38 -19.37
C GLN A 90 -2.24 -8.28 -17.89
N GLU A 91 -3.39 -7.67 -17.60
CA GLU A 91 -3.95 -7.56 -16.25
C GLU A 91 -4.96 -8.68 -15.94
N SER A 92 -5.38 -9.42 -16.97
CA SER A 92 -6.30 -10.55 -16.85
C SER A 92 -5.75 -11.71 -16.03
N CYS A 93 -6.65 -12.41 -15.33
CA CYS A 93 -6.36 -13.67 -14.64
C CYS A 93 -5.95 -14.79 -15.62
N GLN A 94 -6.34 -14.70 -16.90
CA GLN A 94 -6.02 -15.71 -17.91
C GLN A 94 -4.52 -15.88 -18.12
N ILE A 95 -3.74 -14.80 -18.00
CA ILE A 95 -2.26 -14.83 -18.11
C ILE A 95 -1.62 -15.00 -16.73
N ASN A 96 -2.07 -14.21 -15.75
CA ASN A 96 -1.39 -14.14 -14.45
C ASN A 96 -1.66 -15.37 -13.57
N GLY A 97 -2.83 -16.01 -13.71
CA GLY A 97 -3.22 -17.22 -12.98
C GLY A 97 -2.32 -18.43 -13.30
N PRO A 98 -2.21 -18.87 -14.57
CA PRO A 98 -1.33 -19.98 -14.94
C PRO A 98 0.14 -19.75 -14.56
N ARG A 99 0.60 -18.49 -14.58
CA ARG A 99 1.96 -18.13 -14.19
C ARG A 99 2.22 -18.31 -12.69
N ILE A 100 1.31 -17.87 -11.82
CA ILE A 100 1.49 -18.10 -10.37
C ILE A 100 1.32 -19.57 -10.02
N ASP A 101 0.44 -20.27 -10.74
CA ASP A 101 0.20 -21.71 -10.57
C ASP A 101 1.45 -22.53 -10.93
N SER A 102 2.13 -22.20 -12.04
CA SER A 102 3.39 -22.87 -12.41
C SER A 102 4.51 -22.60 -11.42
N LEU A 103 4.61 -21.38 -10.88
CA LEU A 103 5.58 -21.05 -9.81
C LEU A 103 5.28 -21.85 -8.53
N TRP A 104 4.00 -22.00 -8.17
CA TRP A 104 3.58 -22.81 -7.03
C TRP A 104 3.93 -24.29 -7.19
N HIS A 105 3.61 -24.88 -8.35
CA HIS A 105 3.99 -26.28 -8.65
C HIS A 105 5.51 -26.47 -8.61
N ASN A 106 6.28 -25.56 -9.21
CA ASN A 106 7.74 -25.61 -9.19
C ASN A 106 8.33 -25.53 -7.77
N ASP A 107 7.75 -24.74 -6.87
CA ASP A 107 8.20 -24.65 -5.48
C ASP A 107 7.86 -25.92 -4.70
N ILE A 108 6.68 -26.51 -4.92
CA ILE A 108 6.30 -27.82 -4.33
C ILE A 108 7.27 -28.91 -4.78
N VAL A 109 7.60 -28.98 -6.07
CA VAL A 109 8.53 -29.99 -6.60
C VAL A 109 9.91 -29.85 -5.96
N LYS A 110 10.36 -28.64 -5.65
CA LYS A 110 11.68 -28.38 -5.06
C LYS A 110 11.75 -28.55 -3.54
N ARG A 111 10.71 -28.17 -2.81
CA ARG A 111 10.72 -28.05 -1.34
C ARG A 111 9.73 -28.96 -0.64
N GLY A 112 8.92 -29.72 -1.39
CA GLY A 112 7.80 -30.47 -0.87
C GLY A 112 6.62 -29.58 -0.43
N GLN A 113 5.49 -30.19 -0.10
CA GLN A 113 4.26 -29.50 0.24
C GLN A 113 4.34 -28.74 1.59
N ALA A 114 5.11 -29.25 2.56
CA ALA A 114 5.31 -28.60 3.86
C ALA A 114 6.30 -27.41 3.78
N GLY A 115 7.35 -27.54 2.96
CA GLY A 115 8.41 -26.54 2.77
C GLY A 115 8.06 -25.39 1.81
N ALA A 116 6.96 -25.51 1.05
CA ALA A 116 6.53 -24.48 0.10
C ALA A 116 6.20 -23.16 0.80
N SER A 117 6.66 -22.03 0.25
CA SER A 117 6.46 -20.69 0.83
C SER A 117 5.73 -19.77 -0.14
N VAL A 118 4.45 -19.51 0.14
CA VAL A 118 3.62 -18.59 -0.65
C VAL A 118 4.20 -17.17 -0.69
N PRO A 119 4.74 -16.59 0.41
CA PRO A 119 5.43 -15.30 0.34
C PRO A 119 6.62 -15.28 -0.63
N SER A 120 7.43 -16.35 -0.66
CA SER A 120 8.55 -16.48 -1.60
C SER A 120 8.07 -16.52 -3.06
N ILE A 121 6.99 -17.25 -3.33
CA ILE A 121 6.42 -17.37 -4.67
C ILE A 121 5.81 -16.05 -5.14
N ALA A 122 5.07 -15.37 -4.26
CA ALA A 122 4.56 -14.03 -4.51
C ALA A 122 5.71 -13.05 -4.82
N TRP A 123 6.80 -13.10 -4.06
CA TRP A 123 8.01 -12.31 -4.33
C TRP A 123 8.60 -12.64 -5.70
N GLN A 124 8.78 -13.92 -6.06
CA GLN A 124 9.28 -14.30 -7.39
C GLN A 124 8.41 -13.81 -8.55
N PHE A 125 7.08 -13.74 -8.34
CA PHE A 125 6.14 -13.24 -9.33
C PHE A 125 6.33 -11.73 -9.59
N VAL A 126 6.56 -10.93 -8.54
CA VAL A 126 6.61 -9.46 -8.61
C VAL A 126 8.03 -8.85 -8.64
N LYS A 127 9.07 -9.60 -8.26
CA LYS A 127 10.41 -9.06 -7.90
C LYS A 127 10.97 -8.05 -8.89
N THR A 128 10.95 -8.34 -10.19
CA THR A 128 11.62 -7.48 -11.18
C THR A 128 10.92 -6.13 -11.31
N ARG A 129 9.59 -6.12 -11.23
CA ARG A 129 8.79 -4.90 -11.34
C ARG A 129 8.84 -4.07 -10.06
N VAL A 130 8.77 -4.73 -8.89
CA VAL A 130 8.88 -4.07 -7.59
C VAL A 130 10.28 -3.49 -7.39
N LEU A 131 11.35 -4.18 -7.79
CA LEU A 131 12.72 -3.66 -7.71
C LEU A 131 12.92 -2.42 -8.60
N ILE A 132 12.50 -2.49 -9.87
CA ILE A 132 12.60 -1.33 -10.77
C ILE A 132 11.79 -0.15 -10.23
N SER A 133 10.56 -0.40 -9.79
CA SER A 133 9.70 0.62 -9.22
C SER A 133 10.30 1.24 -7.95
N SER A 134 10.87 0.41 -7.07
CA SER A 134 11.54 0.87 -5.85
C SER A 134 12.79 1.71 -6.16
N LEU A 135 13.54 1.37 -7.21
CA LEU A 135 14.68 2.17 -7.66
C LEU A 135 14.25 3.54 -8.20
N ILE A 136 13.19 3.58 -9.03
CA ILE A 136 12.63 4.83 -9.55
C ILE A 136 12.09 5.69 -8.39
N HIS A 137 11.41 5.06 -7.44
CA HIS A 137 10.94 5.72 -6.21
C HIS A 137 12.09 6.32 -5.43
N LEU A 138 13.15 5.54 -5.20
CA LEU A 138 14.34 5.97 -4.46
C LEU A 138 15.03 7.15 -5.15
N LEU A 139 15.16 7.13 -6.48
CA LEU A 139 15.70 8.25 -7.25
C LEU A 139 14.82 9.50 -7.11
N GLY A 140 13.51 9.36 -7.27
CA GLY A 140 12.56 10.46 -7.08
C GLY A 140 12.65 11.07 -5.69
N MET A 141 12.76 10.23 -4.65
CA MET A 141 12.93 10.66 -3.26
C MET A 141 14.25 11.39 -3.02
N ILE A 142 15.37 10.92 -3.56
CA ILE A 142 16.67 11.60 -3.44
C ILE A 142 16.58 13.00 -4.07
N ILE A 143 15.96 13.13 -5.24
CA ILE A 143 15.79 14.44 -5.90
C ILE A 143 14.87 15.34 -5.06
N ALA A 144 13.75 14.83 -4.54
CA ALA A 144 12.82 15.59 -3.69
C ALA A 144 13.48 16.11 -2.40
N LEU A 145 14.44 15.35 -1.88
CA LEU A 145 15.17 15.73 -0.67
C LEU A 145 16.28 16.72 -1.00
N CYS A 146 17.17 16.36 -1.93
CA CYS A 146 18.36 17.16 -2.22
C CYS A 146 18.03 18.49 -2.91
N SER A 147 16.97 18.55 -3.72
CA SER A 147 16.67 19.75 -4.51
C SER A 147 16.32 20.97 -3.66
N PRO A 148 15.35 20.93 -2.71
CA PRO A 148 15.08 22.05 -1.83
C PRO A 148 16.28 22.37 -0.96
N ILE A 149 16.99 21.37 -0.44
CA ILE A 149 18.11 21.58 0.48
C ILE A 149 19.22 22.41 -0.16
N LEU A 150 19.73 21.96 -1.31
CA LEU A 150 20.87 22.58 -1.97
C LEU A 150 20.49 23.92 -2.62
N VAL A 151 19.31 23.99 -3.22
CA VAL A 151 18.89 25.18 -3.97
C VAL A 151 18.35 26.26 -3.04
N LEU A 152 17.64 25.92 -1.96
CA LEU A 152 17.16 26.90 -0.98
C LEU A 152 18.33 27.55 -0.24
N GLN A 153 19.36 26.78 0.13
CA GLN A 153 20.57 27.34 0.76
C GLN A 153 21.22 28.39 -0.16
N ARG A 154 21.37 28.08 -1.46
CA ARG A 154 21.92 29.01 -2.45
C ARG A 154 21.06 30.25 -2.64
N ILE A 155 19.73 30.09 -2.74
CA ILE A 155 18.80 31.22 -2.88
C ILE A 155 18.89 32.15 -1.66
N ILE A 156 18.93 31.59 -0.44
CA ILE A 156 18.99 32.40 0.78
C ILE A 156 20.32 33.16 0.85
N THR A 157 21.47 32.50 0.60
CA THR A 157 22.77 33.17 0.59
C THR A 157 22.81 34.32 -0.43
N SER A 158 22.37 34.08 -1.67
CA SER A 158 22.30 35.14 -2.69
C SER A 158 21.35 36.29 -2.34
N THR A 159 20.30 36.01 -1.55
CA THR A 159 19.37 37.05 -1.09
C THR A 159 19.95 37.86 0.07
N GLU A 160 20.66 37.21 1.00
CA GLU A 160 21.37 37.84 2.11
C GLU A 160 22.50 38.75 1.62
N ASP A 161 23.32 38.27 0.67
CA ASP A 161 24.42 39.03 0.06
C ASP A 161 23.88 40.31 -0.62
N ARG A 162 22.75 40.19 -1.35
CA ARG A 162 22.06 41.35 -1.94
C ARG A 162 21.61 42.34 -0.87
N LEU A 163 21.00 41.87 0.20
CA LEU A 163 20.48 42.74 1.26
C LEU A 163 21.61 43.52 1.92
N GLN A 164 22.74 42.86 2.21
CA GLN A 164 23.93 43.50 2.76
C GLN A 164 24.49 44.58 1.83
N MET A 165 24.64 44.27 0.54
CA MET A 165 25.12 45.23 -0.46
C MET A 165 24.18 46.45 -0.60
N SER A 166 22.87 46.24 -0.57
CA SER A 166 21.88 47.33 -0.61
C SER A 166 21.96 48.25 0.60
N THR A 167 22.18 47.68 1.81
CA THR A 167 22.38 48.47 3.03
C THR A 167 23.68 49.26 3.04
N GLU A 168 24.80 48.68 2.58
CA GLU A 168 26.09 49.37 2.47
C GLU A 168 26.03 50.54 1.48
N TYR A 169 25.37 50.34 0.33
CA TYR A 169 25.14 51.40 -0.65
C TYR A 169 24.28 52.55 -0.09
N ARG A 170 23.24 52.23 0.69
CA ARG A 170 22.39 53.25 1.31
C ARG A 170 23.13 54.03 2.39
N ALA A 171 24.07 53.39 3.10
CA ALA A 171 24.92 54.05 4.08
C ALA A 171 25.93 55.00 3.42
N THR A 172 26.56 54.60 2.31
CA THR A 172 27.53 55.46 1.58
C THR A 172 26.88 56.70 0.97
N ASN A 173 25.68 56.59 0.38
CA ASN A 173 24.94 57.73 -0.16
C ASN A 173 24.46 58.75 0.89
N SER A 174 24.43 58.40 2.18
CA SER A 174 24.06 59.31 3.26
C SER A 174 25.21 60.24 3.71
N SER A 175 26.42 60.02 3.19
CA SER A 175 27.61 60.86 3.45
C SER A 175 27.69 61.99 2.41
N PRO A 176 27.81 63.28 2.79
CA PRO A 176 27.53 64.42 1.89
C PRO A 176 28.66 64.75 0.89
N VAL A 177 29.65 63.89 0.70
CA VAL A 177 30.84 64.19 -0.13
C VAL A 177 31.05 63.09 -1.18
N LEU A 178 30.19 63.06 -2.21
CA LEU A 178 30.40 62.22 -3.39
C LEU A 178 30.29 63.08 -4.66
N ASN A 179 31.39 63.16 -5.43
CA ASN A 179 31.43 63.86 -6.71
C ASN A 179 30.41 63.24 -7.70
N THR A 180 29.61 64.10 -8.34
CA THR A 180 28.47 63.77 -9.22
C THR A 180 28.79 62.81 -10.37
N THR A 181 30.03 62.74 -10.83
CA THR A 181 30.46 61.79 -11.88
C THR A 181 30.74 60.39 -11.33
N ARG A 182 31.32 60.30 -10.13
CA ARG A 182 31.64 59.03 -9.47
C ARG A 182 30.39 58.36 -8.90
N SER A 183 29.37 59.14 -8.54
CA SER A 183 28.06 58.61 -8.12
C SER A 183 27.32 57.91 -9.26
N ILE A 184 27.43 58.41 -10.50
CA ILE A 184 26.72 57.88 -11.68
C ILE A 184 27.35 56.55 -12.15
N GLU A 185 28.69 56.45 -12.21
CA GLU A 185 29.38 55.19 -12.53
C GLU A 185 29.15 54.11 -11.45
N LEU A 186 29.02 54.51 -10.17
CA LEU A 186 28.75 53.59 -9.09
C LEU A 186 27.30 53.06 -9.12
N THR A 187 26.32 53.91 -9.46
CA THR A 187 24.93 53.48 -9.68
C THR A 187 24.79 52.50 -10.84
N ASP A 188 25.42 52.77 -11.99
CA ASP A 188 25.33 51.89 -13.17
C ASP A 188 26.00 50.52 -12.92
N ASN A 189 27.11 50.50 -12.18
CA ASN A 189 27.76 49.25 -11.78
C ASN A 189 26.93 48.47 -10.76
N LEU A 190 26.27 49.15 -9.83
CA LEU A 190 25.37 48.52 -8.85
C LEU A 190 24.14 47.92 -9.53
N ASP A 191 23.53 48.62 -10.48
CA ASP A 191 22.38 48.12 -11.24
C ASP A 191 22.73 46.88 -12.06
N ARG A 192 23.94 46.83 -12.64
CA ARG A 192 24.46 45.61 -13.30
C ARG A 192 24.64 44.46 -12.33
N ILE A 193 25.18 44.69 -11.14
CA ILE A 193 25.36 43.66 -10.11
C ILE A 193 24.00 43.14 -9.62
N ILE A 194 23.04 44.03 -9.33
CA ILE A 194 21.68 43.67 -8.94
C ILE A 194 20.96 42.88 -10.05
N MET A 195 21.16 43.26 -11.33
CA MET A 195 20.62 42.54 -12.47
C MET A 195 21.22 41.12 -12.57
N MET A 196 22.52 40.96 -12.35
CA MET A 196 23.18 39.65 -12.34
C MET A 196 22.64 38.76 -11.21
N ASP A 197 22.45 39.29 -10.00
CA ASP A 197 21.86 38.55 -8.88
C ASP A 197 20.40 38.16 -9.14
N ASN A 198 19.62 39.01 -9.82
CA ASN A 198 18.24 38.67 -10.23
C ASN A 198 18.22 37.47 -11.18
N VAL A 199 19.16 37.40 -12.13
CA VAL A 199 19.27 36.28 -13.06
C VAL A 199 19.69 35.01 -12.31
N ILE A 200 20.65 35.10 -11.40
CA ILE A 200 21.11 33.96 -10.58
C ILE A 200 19.96 33.39 -9.75
N ILE A 201 19.23 34.24 -9.01
CA ILE A 201 18.08 33.80 -8.20
C ILE A 201 16.99 33.18 -9.09
N SER A 202 16.66 33.81 -10.22
CA SER A 202 15.66 33.30 -11.15
C SER A 202 16.04 31.91 -11.71
N THR A 203 17.31 31.72 -12.08
CA THR A 203 17.79 30.42 -12.57
C THR A 203 17.73 29.33 -11.50
N HIS A 204 18.08 29.65 -10.25
CA HIS A 204 17.94 28.72 -9.12
C HIS A 204 16.47 28.37 -8.83
N VAL A 205 15.54 29.34 -8.91
CA VAL A 205 14.11 29.08 -8.74
C VAL A 205 13.59 28.15 -9.85
N ILE A 206 13.97 28.37 -11.11
CA ILE A 206 13.60 27.48 -12.23
C ILE A 206 14.19 26.08 -12.02
N LEU A 207 15.45 25.99 -11.56
CA LEU A 207 16.09 24.71 -11.24
C LEU A 207 15.33 23.96 -10.13
N LEU A 208 14.92 24.66 -9.07
CA LEU A 208 14.12 24.09 -7.99
C LEU A 208 12.78 23.54 -8.51
N ILE A 209 12.03 24.35 -9.27
CA ILE A 209 10.74 23.93 -9.82
C ILE A 209 10.90 22.74 -10.75
N SER A 210 11.90 22.75 -11.64
CA SER A 210 12.13 21.65 -12.59
C SER A 210 12.55 20.35 -11.90
N ALA A 211 13.40 20.43 -10.87
CA ALA A 211 13.82 19.28 -10.09
C ALA A 211 12.68 18.69 -9.24
N GLU A 212 11.85 19.53 -8.62
CA GLU A 212 10.63 19.08 -7.92
C GLU A 212 9.65 18.40 -8.88
N MET A 213 9.38 19.01 -10.04
CA MET A 213 8.51 18.41 -11.05
C MET A 213 9.02 17.05 -11.52
N LEU A 214 10.33 16.91 -11.72
CA LEU A 214 10.96 15.64 -12.07
C LEU A 214 10.81 14.61 -10.95
N SER A 215 11.02 15.01 -9.69
CA SER A 215 10.84 14.14 -8.53
C SER A 215 9.40 13.61 -8.44
N TYR A 216 8.40 14.50 -8.48
CA TYR A 216 6.99 14.11 -8.42
C TYR A 216 6.61 13.19 -9.58
N PHE A 217 7.15 13.43 -10.78
CA PHE A 217 6.95 12.56 -11.93
C PHE A 217 7.50 11.15 -11.70
N LEU A 218 8.72 11.02 -11.15
CA LEU A 218 9.32 9.71 -10.84
C LEU A 218 8.54 8.96 -9.75
N ILE A 219 8.12 9.65 -8.69
CA ILE A 219 7.30 9.07 -7.62
C ILE A 219 5.95 8.61 -8.17
N ALA A 220 5.29 9.43 -8.99
CA ALA A 220 4.01 9.07 -9.63
C ALA A 220 4.17 7.89 -10.59
N TRP A 221 5.28 7.83 -11.32
CA TRP A 221 5.58 6.70 -12.19
C TRP A 221 5.78 5.40 -11.42
N SER A 222 6.59 5.42 -10.35
CA SER A 222 6.70 4.29 -9.42
C SER A 222 5.32 3.85 -8.89
N ALA A 223 4.51 4.79 -8.40
CA ALA A 223 3.18 4.50 -7.88
C ALA A 223 2.27 3.84 -8.92
N ALA A 224 2.26 4.34 -10.17
CA ALA A 224 1.48 3.76 -11.27
C ALA A 224 1.95 2.32 -11.60
N MET A 225 3.26 2.07 -11.59
CA MET A 225 3.81 0.71 -11.77
C MET A 225 3.39 -0.23 -10.64
N ASN A 226 3.48 0.24 -9.39
CA ASN A 226 3.11 -0.55 -8.20
C ASN A 226 1.62 -0.92 -8.23
N LEU A 227 0.75 0.01 -8.60
CA LEU A 227 -0.69 -0.20 -8.73
C LEU A 227 -0.99 -1.36 -9.69
N ARG A 228 -0.39 -1.34 -10.88
CA ARG A 228 -0.56 -2.39 -11.90
C ARG A 228 0.03 -3.72 -11.44
N THR A 229 1.13 -3.71 -10.70
CA THR A 229 1.67 -4.97 -10.15
C THR A 229 0.82 -5.55 -9.04
N ALA A 230 0.22 -4.69 -8.21
CA ALA A 230 -0.66 -5.07 -7.12
C ALA A 230 -1.94 -5.72 -7.65
N THR A 231 -2.57 -5.13 -8.69
CA THR A 231 -3.74 -5.74 -9.34
C THR A 231 -3.41 -7.11 -9.93
N ARG A 232 -2.27 -7.25 -10.62
CA ARG A 232 -1.82 -8.51 -11.23
C ARG A 232 -1.52 -9.61 -10.22
N LEU A 233 -0.89 -9.30 -9.08
CA LEU A 233 -0.68 -10.31 -8.04
C LEU A 233 -2.01 -10.67 -7.36
N ARG A 234 -2.82 -9.67 -6.99
CA ARG A 234 -4.13 -9.90 -6.35
C ARG A 234 -5.00 -10.82 -7.18
N SER A 235 -5.13 -10.54 -8.48
CA SER A 235 -5.97 -11.33 -9.39
C SER A 235 -5.44 -12.76 -9.57
N ALA A 236 -4.12 -12.93 -9.66
CA ALA A 236 -3.46 -14.24 -9.71
C ALA A 236 -3.70 -15.07 -8.44
N CYS A 237 -3.51 -14.47 -7.26
CA CYS A 237 -3.74 -15.13 -5.98
C CYS A 237 -5.21 -15.51 -5.77
N LEU A 238 -6.16 -14.67 -6.20
CA LEU A 238 -7.59 -14.99 -6.18
C LEU A 238 -7.93 -16.17 -7.08
N SER A 239 -7.38 -16.18 -8.30
CA SER A 239 -7.58 -17.28 -9.25
C SER A 239 -7.02 -18.60 -8.72
N LEU A 240 -5.84 -18.58 -8.11
CA LEU A 240 -5.21 -19.74 -7.50
C LEU A 240 -6.01 -20.27 -6.31
N ALA A 241 -6.45 -19.38 -5.41
CA ALA A 241 -7.31 -19.74 -4.29
C ALA A 241 -8.63 -20.36 -4.79
N TYR A 242 -9.31 -19.72 -5.73
CA TYR A 242 -10.55 -20.24 -6.31
C TYR A 242 -10.38 -21.62 -6.93
N LYS A 243 -9.34 -21.82 -7.76
CA LYS A 243 -9.05 -23.10 -8.42
C LYS A 243 -8.78 -24.21 -7.39
N LYS A 244 -8.06 -23.90 -6.32
CA LYS A 244 -7.79 -24.86 -5.25
C LYS A 244 -9.06 -25.21 -4.48
N LEU A 245 -9.87 -24.22 -4.11
CA LEU A 245 -11.09 -24.42 -3.33
C LEU A 245 -12.11 -25.31 -4.03
N VAL A 246 -12.25 -25.17 -5.35
CA VAL A 246 -13.14 -26.01 -6.18
C VAL A 246 -12.66 -27.48 -6.25
N ARG A 247 -11.35 -27.72 -6.05
CA ARG A 247 -10.75 -29.08 -6.07
C ARG A 247 -10.67 -29.72 -4.68
N SER A 248 -10.55 -28.91 -3.63
CA SER A 248 -10.41 -29.38 -2.25
C SER A 248 -11.72 -29.85 -1.62
N SER A 249 -11.66 -30.81 -0.69
CA SER A 249 -12.81 -31.16 0.14
C SER A 249 -12.97 -30.14 1.28
N MET A 250 -13.85 -29.15 1.10
CA MET A 250 -14.04 -28.03 2.04
C MET A 250 -14.64 -28.41 3.41
N ARG A 251 -15.10 -29.65 3.61
CA ARG A 251 -16.02 -29.98 4.72
C ARG A 251 -15.34 -30.16 6.09
N CYS A 252 -14.01 -30.34 6.15
CA CYS A 252 -13.31 -30.68 7.40
C CYS A 252 -12.16 -29.76 7.82
N ALA A 253 -11.79 -28.71 7.05
CA ALA A 253 -10.53 -27.98 7.31
C ALA A 253 -10.66 -26.47 7.60
N ALA A 254 -11.69 -25.79 7.09
CA ALA A 254 -11.93 -24.38 7.40
C ALA A 254 -13.41 -24.01 7.22
N PRO A 255 -14.02 -23.24 8.12
CA PRO A 255 -15.39 -22.78 7.95
C PRO A 255 -15.50 -21.85 6.73
N VAL A 256 -16.61 -21.98 5.98
CA VAL A 256 -16.83 -21.28 4.70
C VAL A 256 -16.65 -19.77 4.82
N HIS A 257 -17.09 -19.16 5.93
CA HIS A 257 -16.94 -17.73 6.19
C HIS A 257 -15.47 -17.31 6.23
N GLN A 258 -14.58 -18.13 6.78
CA GLN A 258 -13.16 -17.82 6.91
C GLN A 258 -12.44 -17.89 5.57
N THR A 259 -12.85 -18.81 4.70
CA THR A 259 -12.37 -18.86 3.31
C THR A 259 -12.89 -17.67 2.50
N LEU A 260 -14.15 -17.27 2.69
CA LEU A 260 -14.75 -16.14 1.98
C LEU A 260 -14.04 -14.80 2.30
N THR A 261 -13.61 -14.61 3.55
CA THR A 261 -12.82 -13.42 3.94
C THR A 261 -11.51 -13.28 3.16
N TYR A 262 -10.97 -14.36 2.57
CA TYR A 262 -9.78 -14.24 1.74
C TYR A 262 -10.02 -13.40 0.47
N PHE A 263 -11.21 -13.52 -0.13
CA PHE A 263 -11.53 -12.87 -1.41
C PHE A 263 -11.70 -11.36 -1.31
N VAL A 264 -12.19 -10.83 -0.18
CA VAL A 264 -12.50 -9.39 -0.05
C VAL A 264 -11.46 -8.67 0.83
N PRO A 265 -11.42 -8.82 2.17
CA PRO A 265 -10.48 -8.06 2.99
C PRO A 265 -9.02 -8.49 2.80
N ASP A 266 -8.70 -9.79 2.82
CA ASP A 266 -7.30 -10.23 2.77
C ASP A 266 -6.66 -9.95 1.40
N SER A 267 -7.45 -10.06 0.32
CA SER A 267 -6.99 -9.69 -1.03
C SER A 267 -6.73 -8.19 -1.17
N ASN A 268 -7.44 -7.35 -0.42
CA ASN A 268 -7.15 -5.93 -0.35
C ASN A 268 -5.84 -5.65 0.39
N THR A 269 -5.58 -6.36 1.50
CA THR A 269 -4.29 -6.24 2.20
C THR A 269 -3.10 -6.67 1.32
N LEU A 270 -3.30 -7.68 0.46
CA LEU A 270 -2.29 -8.12 -0.51
C LEU A 270 -2.03 -7.06 -1.59
N TYR A 271 -3.07 -6.33 -1.99
CA TYR A 271 -2.93 -5.19 -2.90
C TYR A 271 -2.16 -4.04 -2.25
N GLU A 272 -2.53 -3.69 -1.01
CA GLU A 272 -1.85 -2.66 -0.22
C GLU A 272 -0.37 -3.00 0.02
N LEU A 273 -0.03 -4.28 0.23
CA LEU A 273 1.36 -4.76 0.38
C LEU A 273 2.25 -4.31 -0.78
N ILE A 274 1.79 -4.46 -2.01
CA ILE A 274 2.58 -4.09 -3.19
C ILE A 274 2.48 -2.60 -3.47
N ALA A 275 1.29 -2.02 -3.34
CA ALA A 275 1.06 -0.60 -3.61
C ALA A 275 1.91 0.29 -2.69
N ASN A 276 1.97 -0.04 -1.38
CA ASN A 276 2.70 0.72 -0.38
C ASN A 276 4.11 0.17 -0.11
N GLY A 277 4.47 -1.00 -0.64
CA GLY A 277 5.73 -1.69 -0.35
C GLY A 277 6.97 -0.80 -0.54
N PRO A 278 7.14 -0.12 -1.69
CA PRO A 278 8.31 0.71 -1.94
C PRO A 278 8.49 1.90 -0.99
N LEU A 279 7.43 2.32 -0.29
CA LEU A 279 7.51 3.39 0.71
C LEU A 279 8.44 3.02 1.88
N ILE A 280 8.70 1.73 2.14
CA ILE A 280 9.59 1.30 3.24
C ILE A 280 11.01 1.84 3.08
N PHE A 281 11.51 1.97 1.85
CA PHE A 281 12.85 2.51 1.58
C PHE A 281 12.93 4.02 1.85
N SER A 282 11.80 4.72 1.82
CA SER A 282 11.74 6.16 2.06
C SER A 282 12.20 6.49 3.48
N GLY A 283 11.83 5.68 4.47
CA GLY A 283 12.14 5.93 5.88
C GLY A 283 13.64 6.04 6.19
N PRO A 284 14.39 4.94 6.06
CA PRO A 284 15.82 4.93 6.36
C PRO A 284 16.61 5.92 5.52
N LEU A 285 16.24 6.09 4.24
CA LEU A 285 16.94 7.00 3.33
C LEU A 285 16.75 8.46 3.73
N ILE A 286 15.52 8.88 4.06
CA ILE A 286 15.24 10.25 4.54
C ILE A 286 15.98 10.50 5.85
N LEU A 287 15.94 9.57 6.80
CA LEU A 287 16.62 9.73 8.09
C LEU A 287 18.14 9.85 7.92
N LEU A 288 18.73 9.03 7.05
CA LEU A 288 20.17 9.06 6.81
C LEU A 288 20.61 10.36 6.12
N LEU A 289 19.96 10.74 5.03
CA LEU A 289 20.30 11.98 4.30
C LEU A 289 20.05 13.23 5.15
N SER A 290 18.93 13.27 5.90
CA SER A 290 18.65 14.40 6.78
C SER A 290 19.66 14.50 7.92
N SER A 291 20.02 13.39 8.56
CA SER A 291 21.04 13.38 9.62
C SER A 291 22.40 13.86 9.11
N LEU A 292 22.84 13.42 7.92
CA LEU A 292 24.10 13.87 7.33
C LEU A 292 24.11 15.38 7.06
N PHE A 293 23.01 15.93 6.54
CA PHE A 293 22.90 17.35 6.25
C PHE A 293 22.83 18.22 7.51
N ILE A 294 22.11 17.77 8.55
CA ILE A 294 22.04 18.50 9.82
C ILE A 294 23.42 18.52 10.48
N TRP A 295 24.15 17.39 10.44
CA TRP A 295 25.52 17.32 10.94
C TRP A 295 26.45 18.29 10.20
N SER A 296 26.38 18.35 8.86
CA SER A 296 27.23 19.28 8.10
C SER A 296 26.90 20.75 8.38
N SER A 297 25.65 21.07 8.71
CA SER A 297 25.19 22.45 8.86
C SER A 297 25.31 23.01 10.29
N MET A 298 25.05 22.18 11.30
CA MET A 298 25.00 22.59 12.72
C MET A 298 26.15 21.98 13.55
N GLY A 299 26.94 21.08 12.98
CA GLY A 299 28.03 20.39 13.70
C GLY A 299 27.53 19.52 14.84
N HIS A 300 28.24 19.52 15.96
CA HIS A 300 27.96 18.68 17.13
C HIS A 300 26.59 18.97 17.78
N TRP A 301 26.04 20.18 17.63
CA TRP A 301 24.73 20.56 18.18
C TRP A 301 23.57 19.77 17.58
N ALA A 302 23.78 19.21 16.37
CA ALA A 302 22.85 18.27 15.75
C ALA A 302 22.55 17.04 16.63
N LEU A 303 23.51 16.61 17.45
CA LEU A 303 23.37 15.43 18.31
C LEU A 303 22.22 15.57 19.31
N ILE A 304 22.02 16.76 19.86
CA ILE A 304 20.94 17.01 20.82
C ILE A 304 19.58 16.80 20.16
N GLY A 305 19.40 17.32 18.94
CA GLY A 305 18.20 17.09 18.15
C GLY A 305 17.99 15.61 17.81
N ILE A 306 19.06 14.91 17.43
CA ILE A 306 19.01 13.46 17.13
C ILE A 306 18.60 12.66 18.38
N VAL A 307 19.13 12.98 19.56
CA VAL A 307 18.77 12.33 20.82
C VAL A 307 17.29 12.55 21.16
N VAL A 308 16.80 13.79 21.06
CA VAL A 308 15.37 14.10 21.27
C VAL A 308 14.49 13.33 20.29
N LEU A 309 14.88 13.27 19.01
CA LEU A 309 14.17 12.52 17.98
C LEU A 309 14.09 11.02 18.32
N ILE A 310 15.21 10.41 18.74
CA ILE A 310 15.25 8.99 19.13
C ILE A 310 14.30 8.71 20.31
N VAL A 311 14.35 9.53 21.37
CA VAL A 311 13.50 9.36 22.54
C VAL A 311 12.02 9.45 22.17
N LEU A 312 11.63 10.45 21.38
CA LEU A 312 10.23 10.60 20.97
C LEU A 312 9.79 9.49 20.00
N TYR A 313 10.69 8.97 19.17
CA TYR A 313 10.41 7.85 18.28
C TYR A 313 10.21 6.53 19.05
N LEU A 314 10.93 6.31 20.16
CA LEU A 314 10.65 5.20 21.08
C LEU A 314 9.22 5.28 21.65
N GLY A 315 8.75 6.50 21.95
CA GLY A 315 7.36 6.74 22.34
C GLY A 315 6.34 6.35 21.27
N LEU A 316 6.63 6.62 19.98
CA LEU A 316 5.80 6.19 18.86
C LEU A 316 5.73 4.67 18.71
N ILE A 317 6.83 3.96 18.95
CA ILE A 317 6.86 2.50 18.90
C ILE A 317 5.96 1.92 20.00
N LEU A 318 5.98 2.51 21.19
CA LEU A 318 5.11 2.11 22.29
C LEU A 318 3.63 2.37 21.96
N SER A 319 3.28 3.55 21.44
CA SER A 319 1.90 3.85 21.06
C SER A 319 1.40 2.96 19.91
N ALA A 320 2.28 2.64 18.95
CA ALA A 320 2.00 1.67 17.89
C ALA A 320 1.70 0.26 18.44
N TYR A 321 2.47 -0.19 19.44
CA TYR A 321 2.23 -1.46 20.10
C TYR A 321 0.86 -1.48 20.79
N LEU A 322 0.50 -0.42 21.53
CA LEU A 322 -0.80 -0.29 22.17
C LEU A 322 -1.94 -0.32 21.14
N THR A 323 -1.83 0.44 20.06
CA THR A 323 -2.82 0.45 18.96
C THR A 323 -3.00 -0.95 18.38
N LYS A 324 -1.92 -1.70 18.17
CA LYS A 324 -1.98 -3.10 17.71
C LYS A 324 -2.74 -3.99 18.71
N VAL A 325 -2.45 -3.86 20.01
CA VAL A 325 -3.12 -4.66 21.06
C VAL A 325 -4.63 -4.39 21.08
N PHE A 326 -5.04 -3.13 21.09
CA PHE A 326 -6.47 -2.76 21.07
C PHE A 326 -7.16 -3.21 19.77
N ALA A 327 -6.52 -3.02 18.61
CA ALA A 327 -7.05 -3.50 17.33
C ALA A 327 -7.25 -5.02 17.32
N THR A 328 -6.30 -5.77 17.89
CA THR A 328 -6.40 -7.23 18.00
C THR A 328 -7.58 -7.66 18.88
N ARG A 329 -7.79 -6.98 20.02
CA ARG A 329 -8.92 -7.25 20.92
C ARG A 329 -10.26 -6.90 20.27
N ALA A 330 -10.35 -5.73 19.63
CA ALA A 330 -11.54 -5.31 18.89
C ALA A 330 -11.92 -6.30 17.78
N MET A 331 -10.92 -6.80 17.03
CA MET A 331 -11.13 -7.77 15.96
C MET A 331 -11.72 -9.09 16.48
N LYS A 332 -11.29 -9.57 17.66
CA LYS A 332 -11.86 -10.76 18.31
C LYS A 332 -13.37 -10.61 18.55
N PHE A 333 -13.80 -9.48 19.13
CA PHE A 333 -15.22 -9.22 19.36
C PHE A 333 -16.00 -9.04 18.04
N SER A 334 -15.40 -8.39 17.04
CA SER A 334 -16.02 -8.19 15.73
C SER A 334 -16.29 -9.52 15.01
N LEU A 335 -15.33 -10.46 15.05
CA LEU A 335 -15.50 -11.81 14.50
C LEU A 335 -16.61 -12.58 15.22
N ARG A 336 -16.65 -12.52 16.56
CA ARG A 336 -17.73 -13.16 17.34
C ARG A 336 -19.10 -12.59 17.00
N ARG A 337 -19.20 -11.27 16.82
CA ARG A 337 -20.44 -10.60 16.37
C ARG A 337 -20.89 -11.07 15.00
N ILE A 338 -19.98 -11.16 14.03
CA ILE A 338 -20.29 -11.60 12.66
C ILE A 338 -20.75 -13.06 12.64
N SER A 339 -20.09 -13.93 13.42
CA SER A 339 -20.48 -15.34 13.54
C SER A 339 -21.89 -15.50 14.10
N LEU A 340 -22.23 -14.81 15.21
CA LEU A 340 -23.58 -14.85 15.78
C LEU A 340 -24.65 -14.24 14.86
N LEU A 341 -24.30 -13.18 14.13
CA LEU A 341 -25.20 -12.58 13.15
C LEU A 341 -25.48 -13.55 12.00
N GLN A 342 -24.45 -14.25 11.53
CA GLN A 342 -24.60 -15.27 10.50
C GLN A 342 -25.48 -16.43 10.98
N GLU A 343 -25.24 -16.95 12.19
CA GLU A 343 -26.08 -18.01 12.77
C GLU A 343 -27.54 -17.57 12.92
N PHE A 344 -27.76 -16.33 13.37
CA PHE A 344 -29.10 -15.76 13.47
C PHE A 344 -29.80 -15.63 12.11
N ILE A 345 -29.10 -15.18 11.07
CA ILE A 345 -29.64 -15.06 9.71
C ILE A 345 -29.96 -16.44 9.14
N GLU A 346 -29.07 -17.41 9.32
CA GLU A 346 -29.25 -18.78 8.84
C GLU A 346 -30.46 -19.46 9.50
N LYS A 347 -30.72 -19.17 10.78
CA LYS A 347 -31.81 -19.76 11.58
C LYS A 347 -32.96 -18.78 11.87
N ILE A 348 -33.15 -17.77 11.01
CA ILE A 348 -34.07 -16.65 11.29
C ILE A 348 -35.52 -17.10 11.52
N CYS A 349 -36.02 -18.07 10.76
CA CYS A 349 -37.38 -18.59 10.90
C CYS A 349 -37.60 -19.22 12.28
N ILE A 350 -36.67 -20.05 12.75
CA ILE A 350 -36.74 -20.69 14.07
C ILE A 350 -36.69 -19.63 15.18
N ALA A 351 -35.80 -18.65 15.05
CA ALA A 351 -35.68 -17.57 16.02
C ALA A 351 -36.98 -16.74 16.12
N LYS A 352 -37.69 -16.54 15.00
CA LYS A 352 -38.98 -15.84 14.96
C LYS A 352 -40.13 -16.65 15.55
N ILE A 353 -40.23 -17.94 15.23
CA ILE A 353 -41.23 -18.86 15.82
C ILE A 353 -41.04 -18.93 17.34
N GLY A 354 -39.80 -19.04 17.80
CA GLY A 354 -39.45 -19.09 19.22
C GLY A 354 -39.48 -17.75 19.96
N LYS A 355 -39.82 -16.63 19.30
CA LYS A 355 -39.79 -15.27 19.87
C LYS A 355 -38.46 -14.92 20.58
N TYR A 356 -37.34 -15.46 20.09
CA TYR A 356 -36.00 -15.24 20.66
C TYR A 356 -35.30 -13.97 20.15
N ASP A 357 -35.94 -13.20 19.27
CA ASP A 357 -35.33 -12.04 18.62
C ASP A 357 -34.78 -11.01 19.59
N LYS A 358 -35.53 -10.66 20.65
CA LYS A 358 -35.05 -9.73 21.69
C LYS A 358 -33.81 -10.25 22.42
N ARG A 359 -33.73 -11.56 22.68
CA ARG A 359 -32.57 -12.18 23.34
C ARG A 359 -31.34 -12.16 22.44
N PHE A 360 -31.49 -12.50 21.15
CA PHE A 360 -30.40 -12.41 20.18
C PHE A 360 -29.90 -10.97 20.01
N VAL A 361 -30.82 -10.00 19.90
CA VAL A 361 -30.47 -8.58 19.81
C VAL A 361 -29.69 -8.13 21.05
N ALA A 362 -30.12 -8.50 22.25
CA ALA A 362 -29.42 -8.17 23.48
C ALA A 362 -28.00 -8.79 23.53
N GLY A 363 -27.85 -10.06 23.14
CA GLY A 363 -26.53 -10.73 23.07
C GLY A 363 -25.59 -10.07 22.06
N ILE A 364 -26.09 -9.74 20.87
CA ILE A 364 -25.31 -9.04 19.83
C ILE A 364 -24.92 -7.63 20.31
N ARG A 365 -25.84 -6.91 20.98
CA ARG A 365 -25.57 -5.57 21.52
C ARG A 365 -24.51 -5.60 22.62
N GLY A 366 -24.56 -6.57 23.55
CA GLY A 366 -23.53 -6.72 24.58
C GLY A 366 -22.14 -6.93 24.00
N ILE A 367 -22.01 -7.74 22.94
CA ILE A 367 -20.74 -7.91 22.22
C ILE A 367 -20.32 -6.63 21.50
N ARG A 368 -21.28 -5.90 20.90
CA ARG A 368 -21.03 -4.63 20.23
C ARG A 368 -20.49 -3.57 21.20
N ASP A 369 -20.99 -3.52 22.43
CA ASP A 369 -20.51 -2.55 23.43
C ASP A 369 -19.07 -2.84 23.87
N MET A 370 -18.70 -4.12 24.01
CA MET A 370 -17.31 -4.53 24.25
C MET A 370 -16.41 -4.21 23.05
N GLU A 371 -16.86 -4.49 21.83
CA GLU A 371 -16.17 -4.14 20.58
C GLU A 371 -15.92 -2.63 20.50
N LEU A 372 -16.95 -1.82 20.75
CA LEU A 372 -16.88 -0.35 20.69
C LEU A 372 -15.94 0.22 21.75
N ARG A 373 -15.87 -0.36 22.95
CA ARG A 373 -14.93 0.08 24.00
C ARG A 373 -13.48 -0.08 23.54
N GLU A 374 -13.12 -1.25 23.02
CA GLU A 374 -11.78 -1.53 22.52
C GLU A 374 -11.46 -0.69 21.27
N MET A 375 -12.44 -0.51 20.36
CA MET A 375 -12.28 0.37 19.20
C MET A 375 -12.03 1.83 19.60
N LYS A 376 -12.73 2.34 20.63
CA LYS A 376 -12.51 3.71 21.13
C LYS A 376 -11.11 3.89 21.72
N LEU A 377 -10.64 2.94 22.52
CA LEU A 377 -9.28 2.97 23.08
C LEU A 377 -8.21 2.88 21.98
N GLY A 378 -8.42 2.00 20.99
CA GLY A 378 -7.57 1.89 19.82
C GLY A 378 -7.50 3.18 19.00
N ALA A 379 -8.67 3.80 18.73
CA ALA A 379 -8.75 5.06 18.01
C ALA A 379 -8.07 6.21 18.78
N LEU A 380 -8.19 6.25 20.11
CA LEU A 380 -7.52 7.25 20.94
C LEU A 380 -5.99 7.08 20.89
N SER A 381 -5.49 5.84 20.95
CA SER A 381 -4.06 5.51 20.80
C SER A 381 -3.53 5.86 19.40
N GLU A 382 -4.31 5.60 18.34
CA GLU A 382 -3.97 5.98 16.97
C GLU A 382 -3.95 7.50 16.79
N GLY A 383 -4.95 8.20 17.34
CA GLY A 383 -5.00 9.67 17.35
C GLY A 383 -3.82 10.30 18.06
N TRP A 384 -3.41 9.77 19.22
CA TRP A 384 -2.19 10.18 19.91
C TRP A 384 -0.94 10.01 19.04
N SER A 385 -0.81 8.86 18.39
CA SER A 385 0.31 8.57 17.49
C SER A 385 0.37 9.57 16.33
N LEU A 386 -0.78 9.87 15.70
CA LEU A 386 -0.90 10.88 14.64
C LEU A 386 -0.49 12.28 15.11
N CYS A 387 -0.90 12.69 16.31
CA CYS A 387 -0.52 13.97 16.91
C CYS A 387 1.01 14.05 17.13
N MET A 388 1.60 13.00 17.70
CA MET A 388 3.04 12.93 17.96
C MET A 388 3.87 13.09 16.68
N VAL A 389 3.42 12.55 15.53
CA VAL A 389 4.11 12.76 14.24
C VAL A 389 4.26 14.26 13.87
N HIS A 390 3.32 15.11 14.30
CA HIS A 390 3.41 16.56 14.08
C HIS A 390 4.25 17.29 15.13
N VAL A 391 4.20 16.83 16.39
CA VAL A 391 4.91 17.45 17.51
C VAL A 391 6.41 17.16 17.46
N ILE A 392 6.81 15.94 17.07
CA ILE A 392 8.21 15.49 17.07
C ILE A 392 9.15 16.43 16.29
N PRO A 393 8.85 16.81 15.03
CA PRO A 393 9.74 17.71 14.29
C PRO A 393 9.85 19.09 14.95
N ILE A 394 8.75 19.62 15.50
CA ILE A 394 8.72 20.95 16.15
C ILE A 394 9.56 20.96 17.41
N VAL A 395 9.40 19.95 18.27
CA VAL A 395 10.18 19.80 19.51
C VAL A 395 11.66 19.55 19.20
N THR A 396 11.95 18.78 18.15
CA THR A 396 13.33 18.49 17.75
C THR A 396 14.05 19.75 17.26
N VAL A 397 13.42 20.54 16.38
CA VAL A 397 13.98 21.80 15.88
C VAL A 397 14.15 22.80 17.01
N SER A 398 13.14 22.99 17.87
CA SER A 398 13.21 23.94 18.99
C SER A 398 14.30 23.58 20.02
N ALA A 399 14.47 22.30 20.34
CA ALA A 399 15.53 21.86 21.24
C ALA A 399 16.93 22.09 20.64
N MET A 400 17.09 21.75 19.35
CA MET A 400 18.36 21.95 18.63
C MET A 400 18.73 23.44 18.54
N THR A 401 17.76 24.31 18.26
CA THR A 401 18.00 25.75 18.12
C THR A 401 18.29 26.41 19.44
N MET A 402 17.58 26.03 20.49
CA MET A 402 17.85 26.51 21.84
C MET A 402 19.28 26.16 22.26
N ALA A 403 19.70 24.90 22.05
CA ALA A 403 21.06 24.47 22.37
C ALA A 403 22.12 25.26 21.58
N TYR A 404 21.88 25.50 20.30
CA TYR A 404 22.79 26.28 19.46
C TYR A 404 22.88 27.75 19.92
N LEU A 405 21.76 28.40 20.21
CA LEU A 405 21.70 29.81 20.67
C LEU A 405 22.44 30.04 21.97
N ILE A 406 22.35 29.11 22.92
CA ILE A 406 23.07 29.18 24.21
C ILE A 406 24.58 29.29 24.00
N THR A 407 25.12 28.73 22.90
CA THR A 407 26.56 28.67 22.66
C THR A 407 27.13 29.66 21.66
N HIS A 408 26.37 30.05 20.64
CA HIS A 408 26.88 30.91 19.56
C HIS A 408 26.26 32.31 19.48
N ASN A 409 25.29 32.65 20.35
CA ASN A 409 24.63 33.96 20.45
C ASN A 409 23.93 34.50 19.17
N PHE A 410 24.25 34.00 17.98
CA PHE A 410 23.64 34.34 16.71
C PHE A 410 23.48 33.08 15.83
N ILE A 411 22.50 33.11 14.92
CA ILE A 411 22.24 32.04 13.95
C ILE A 411 22.32 32.63 12.54
N VAL A 412 23.11 31.99 11.66
CA VAL A 412 23.11 32.30 10.23
C VAL A 412 21.87 31.68 9.57
N SER A 413 20.98 32.53 9.04
CA SER A 413 19.71 32.13 8.43
C SER A 413 19.89 31.20 7.23
N ALA A 414 20.94 31.41 6.41
CA ALA A 414 21.27 30.54 5.28
C ALA A 414 21.49 29.06 5.64
N ASN A 415 21.99 28.75 6.85
CA ASN A 415 22.21 27.36 7.29
C ASN A 415 21.03 26.82 8.11
N TYR A 416 20.34 27.70 8.83
CA TYR A 416 19.27 27.32 9.74
C TYR A 416 17.92 27.08 9.04
N ILE A 417 17.52 27.95 8.12
CA ILE A 417 16.21 27.86 7.44
C ILE A 417 16.10 26.54 6.63
N PRO A 418 17.10 26.14 5.82
CA PRO A 418 17.06 24.85 5.14
C PRO A 418 17.02 23.65 6.09
N CYS A 419 17.73 23.70 7.23
CA CYS A 419 17.66 22.66 8.27
C CYS A 419 16.26 22.56 8.89
N LEU A 420 15.62 23.69 9.17
CA LEU A 420 14.26 23.75 9.71
C LEU A 420 13.25 23.15 8.73
N VAL A 421 13.31 23.57 7.45
CA VAL A 421 12.46 23.03 6.38
C VAL A 421 12.68 21.53 6.22
N LEU A 422 13.94 21.08 6.21
CA LEU A 422 14.32 19.68 6.10
C LEU A 422 13.73 18.83 7.23
N ILE A 423 13.92 19.23 8.48
CA ILE A 423 13.44 18.46 9.65
C ILE A 423 11.91 18.47 9.69
N LEU A 424 11.26 19.62 9.51
CA LEU A 424 9.80 19.73 9.65
C LEU A 424 9.02 18.98 8.56
N LEU A 425 9.44 19.07 7.30
CA LEU A 425 8.72 18.45 6.18
C LEU A 425 9.10 16.98 5.99
N ASN A 426 10.39 16.65 6.01
CA ASN A 426 10.84 15.32 5.63
C ASN A 426 10.67 14.30 6.76
N LEU A 427 10.86 14.68 8.02
CA LEU A 427 10.65 13.76 9.13
C LEU A 427 9.18 13.34 9.23
N LYS A 428 8.25 14.29 9.04
CA LYS A 428 6.81 14.01 8.99
C LYS A 428 6.46 13.02 7.88
N HIS A 429 6.96 13.26 6.66
CA HIS A 429 6.72 12.38 5.52
C HIS A 429 7.33 10.99 5.75
N CYS A 430 8.55 10.94 6.28
CA CYS A 430 9.28 9.71 6.62
C CYS A 430 8.51 8.83 7.61
N VAL A 431 8.07 9.39 8.74
CA VAL A 431 7.39 8.61 9.78
C VAL A 431 6.05 8.07 9.26
N ARG A 432 5.26 8.90 8.57
CA ARG A 432 3.96 8.48 8.02
C ARG A 432 4.10 7.41 6.93
N SER A 433 5.02 7.60 5.98
CA SER A 433 5.23 6.67 4.87
C SER A 433 5.78 5.32 5.35
N SER A 434 6.74 5.34 6.28
CA SER A 434 7.31 4.13 6.88
C SER A 434 6.30 3.34 7.69
N TRP A 435 5.47 4.03 8.49
CA TRP A 435 4.37 3.41 9.23
C TRP A 435 3.38 2.70 8.30
N LEU A 436 2.94 3.41 7.25
CA LEU A 436 2.01 2.87 6.27
C LEU A 436 2.59 1.63 5.57
N ALA A 437 3.86 1.71 5.13
CA ALA A 437 4.55 0.60 4.50
C ALA A 437 4.66 -0.61 5.43
N MET A 438 5.11 -0.41 6.67
CA MET A 438 5.27 -1.47 7.67
C MET A 438 3.94 -2.16 7.99
N SER A 439 2.88 -1.38 8.18
CA SER A 439 1.52 -1.91 8.42
C SER A 439 1.01 -2.74 7.24
N SER A 440 1.16 -2.24 6.01
CA SER A 440 0.77 -2.97 4.81
C SER A 440 1.61 -4.23 4.61
N ILE A 441 2.91 -4.20 4.90
CA ILE A 441 3.80 -5.36 4.80
C ILE A 441 3.40 -6.44 5.80
N SER A 442 3.22 -6.09 7.07
CA SER A 442 2.82 -7.02 8.12
C SER A 442 1.49 -7.71 7.80
N ARG A 443 0.46 -6.94 7.42
CA ARG A 443 -0.86 -7.48 7.03
C ARG A 443 -0.78 -8.34 5.76
N GLY A 444 -0.03 -7.90 4.76
CA GLY A 444 0.16 -8.62 3.50
C GLY A 444 0.84 -9.98 3.68
N VAL A 445 1.88 -10.07 4.53
CA VAL A 445 2.55 -11.33 4.83
C VAL A 445 1.61 -12.30 5.55
N ALA A 446 0.79 -11.81 6.50
CA ALA A 446 -0.22 -12.62 7.16
C ALA A 446 -1.27 -13.17 6.16
N SER A 447 -1.72 -12.34 5.22
CA SER A 447 -2.63 -12.74 4.14
C SER A 447 -2.02 -13.84 3.24
N LEU A 448 -0.73 -13.74 2.89
CA LEU A 448 -0.02 -14.76 2.12
C LEU A 448 0.14 -16.09 2.90
N ASN A 449 0.32 -16.03 4.22
CA ASN A 449 0.36 -17.22 5.07
C ASN A 449 -1.02 -17.89 5.16
N LYS A 450 -2.10 -17.11 5.21
CA LYS A 450 -3.46 -17.65 5.11
C LYS A 450 -3.72 -18.29 3.75
N LEU A 451 -3.24 -17.69 2.65
CA LEU A 451 -3.28 -18.33 1.34
C LEU A 451 -2.53 -19.67 1.35
N LYS A 452 -1.36 -19.76 1.99
CA LYS A 452 -0.64 -21.04 2.14
C LYS A 452 -1.51 -22.11 2.79
N ALA A 453 -2.24 -21.78 3.86
CA ALA A 453 -3.15 -22.72 4.51
C ALA A 453 -4.24 -23.23 3.55
N ILE A 454 -4.82 -22.35 2.72
CA ILE A 454 -5.80 -22.73 1.69
C ILE A 454 -5.17 -23.63 0.61
N LEU A 455 -3.94 -23.34 0.19
CA LEU A 455 -3.26 -24.11 -0.87
C LEU A 455 -2.82 -25.52 -0.45
N ILE A 456 -2.65 -25.76 0.85
CA ILE A 456 -2.28 -27.07 1.40
C ILE A 456 -3.49 -27.97 1.61
N LEU A 457 -4.72 -27.45 1.49
CA LEU A 457 -5.94 -28.25 1.62
C LEU A 457 -5.89 -29.54 0.79
N LYS A 458 -6.36 -30.63 1.40
CA LYS A 458 -6.42 -31.95 0.77
C LYS A 458 -7.35 -31.86 -0.45
N ASP A 459 -6.83 -32.26 -1.61
CA ASP A 459 -7.63 -32.37 -2.82
C ASP A 459 -8.63 -33.52 -2.66
N ASN A 460 -9.84 -33.33 -3.18
CA ASN A 460 -10.84 -34.39 -3.18
C ASN A 460 -10.44 -35.42 -4.25
N ASN A 461 -10.18 -36.66 -3.83
CA ASN A 461 -9.90 -37.76 -4.76
C ASN A 461 -11.17 -38.04 -5.55
N ARG A 462 -11.24 -37.54 -6.79
CA ARG A 462 -12.32 -37.88 -7.71
C ARG A 462 -11.95 -39.19 -8.39
N PHE A 463 -12.59 -40.28 -7.96
CA PHE A 463 -12.58 -41.52 -8.72
C PHE A 463 -13.54 -41.34 -9.90
N THR A 464 -13.00 -41.02 -11.07
CA THR A 464 -13.77 -40.90 -12.32
C THR A 464 -13.86 -42.23 -13.08
N ASP A 465 -13.29 -43.29 -12.51
CA ASP A 465 -13.20 -44.57 -13.16
C ASP A 465 -14.57 -45.23 -13.22
N LYS A 466 -14.92 -45.69 -14.42
CA LYS A 466 -16.10 -46.53 -14.62
C LYS A 466 -15.81 -47.91 -14.01
N PRO A 467 -16.84 -48.62 -13.53
CA PRO A 467 -16.65 -50.01 -13.12
C PRO A 467 -16.00 -50.83 -14.24
N ILE A 468 -15.14 -51.76 -13.84
CA ILE A 468 -14.37 -52.63 -14.76
C ILE A 468 -15.32 -53.40 -15.67
N ASP A 469 -16.47 -53.81 -15.12
CA ASP A 469 -17.56 -54.41 -15.89
C ASP A 469 -18.48 -53.32 -16.48
N ARG A 470 -18.64 -53.35 -17.80
CA ARG A 470 -19.48 -52.40 -18.55
C ARG A 470 -20.98 -52.62 -18.32
N ASN A 471 -21.36 -53.78 -17.79
CA ASN A 471 -22.76 -54.11 -17.48
C ASN A 471 -23.22 -53.53 -16.13
N LEU A 472 -22.29 -53.09 -15.29
CA LEU A 472 -22.59 -52.52 -13.99
C LEU A 472 -22.56 -51.00 -14.07
N ALA A 473 -23.59 -50.34 -13.51
CA ALA A 473 -23.63 -48.88 -13.44
C ALA A 473 -22.78 -48.34 -12.27
N ILE A 474 -22.82 -49.02 -11.12
CA ILE A 474 -22.09 -48.69 -9.90
C ILE A 474 -21.74 -50.00 -9.19
N ALA A 475 -20.49 -50.16 -8.75
CA ALA A 475 -20.06 -51.30 -7.93
C ALA A 475 -19.26 -50.80 -6.73
N ILE A 476 -19.70 -51.15 -5.51
CA ILE A 476 -19.01 -50.84 -4.25
C ILE A 476 -18.69 -52.18 -3.61
N ASN A 477 -17.42 -52.57 -3.60
CA ASN A 477 -16.98 -53.84 -3.03
C ASN A 477 -16.15 -53.60 -1.76
N GLY A 478 -16.58 -54.14 -0.61
CA GLY A 478 -15.85 -54.01 0.66
C GLY A 478 -15.63 -52.58 1.16
N GLY A 479 -16.49 -51.63 0.78
CA GLY A 479 -16.30 -50.22 1.11
C GLY A 479 -16.60 -49.90 2.58
N HIS A 480 -15.57 -49.55 3.35
CA HIS A 480 -15.72 -48.95 4.68
C HIS A 480 -15.47 -47.44 4.60
N PHE A 481 -16.50 -46.66 4.92
CA PHE A 481 -16.44 -45.21 4.95
C PHE A 481 -16.69 -44.71 6.36
N SER A 482 -15.82 -43.84 6.85
CA SER A 482 -15.97 -43.14 8.12
C SER A 482 -15.67 -41.66 7.91
N TRP A 483 -16.33 -40.81 8.69
CA TRP A 483 -15.96 -39.40 8.75
C TRP A 483 -14.64 -39.27 9.49
N ALA A 484 -13.65 -38.61 8.87
CA ALA A 484 -12.33 -38.44 9.48
C ALA A 484 -12.43 -37.68 10.83
N GLN A 485 -11.97 -38.30 11.90
CA GLN A 485 -11.88 -37.74 13.27
C GLN A 485 -10.61 -36.88 13.49
N ASP A 486 -9.92 -36.48 12.42
CA ASP A 486 -8.56 -35.92 12.51
C ASP A 486 -8.57 -34.40 12.78
N ASN A 487 -9.18 -34.01 13.91
CA ASN A 487 -9.23 -32.62 14.37
C ASN A 487 -7.90 -32.14 14.98
N SER A 488 -6.95 -33.03 15.32
CA SER A 488 -5.77 -32.67 16.13
C SER A 488 -4.61 -32.01 15.37
N THR A 489 -4.38 -32.40 14.12
CA THR A 489 -3.18 -32.02 13.35
C THR A 489 -3.41 -30.73 12.56
N VAL A 490 -4.63 -30.54 12.06
CA VAL A 490 -5.06 -29.35 11.30
C VAL A 490 -5.32 -28.17 12.23
N ASP A 491 -5.92 -28.40 13.42
CA ASP A 491 -6.03 -27.36 14.45
C ASP A 491 -4.66 -26.81 14.83
N ARG A 492 -3.59 -27.63 14.94
CA ARG A 492 -2.25 -27.12 15.27
C ARG A 492 -1.66 -26.21 14.18
N ILE A 493 -1.84 -26.54 12.91
CA ILE A 493 -1.29 -25.76 11.78
C ILE A 493 -2.09 -24.46 11.57
N ILE A 494 -3.41 -24.51 11.79
CA ILE A 494 -4.28 -23.33 11.76
C ILE A 494 -4.05 -22.45 13.00
N ARG A 495 -3.86 -23.05 14.20
CA ARG A 495 -3.47 -22.36 15.45
C ARG A 495 -2.10 -21.69 15.35
N SER A 496 -1.13 -22.26 14.61
CA SER A 496 0.20 -21.67 14.45
C SER A 496 0.28 -20.58 13.37
N SER A 497 -0.64 -20.59 12.39
CA SER A 497 -0.62 -19.66 11.24
C SER A 497 -1.60 -18.49 11.37
N SER A 498 -2.56 -18.56 12.30
CA SER A 498 -3.53 -17.50 12.54
C SER A 498 -3.44 -16.98 13.98
N GLN A 499 -2.90 -15.76 14.15
CA GLN A 499 -2.86 -15.04 15.43
C GLN A 499 -4.25 -14.64 15.98
N TYR A 500 -5.35 -15.14 15.39
CA TYR A 500 -6.69 -14.58 15.54
C TYR A 500 -7.78 -15.58 15.92
N ILE A 501 -7.45 -16.82 16.30
CA ILE A 501 -8.49 -17.73 16.79
C ILE A 501 -8.75 -17.47 18.28
N LEU A 502 -10.02 -17.18 18.56
CA LEU A 502 -10.63 -17.16 19.89
C LEU A 502 -10.54 -18.55 20.49
N GLU A 503 -9.92 -18.61 21.66
CA GLU A 503 -9.99 -19.75 22.56
C GLU A 503 -11.43 -19.81 23.11
N GLU A 504 -12.29 -20.65 22.53
CA GLU A 504 -13.45 -21.12 23.29
C GLU A 504 -12.92 -22.11 24.32
N THR A 505 -12.46 -21.58 25.45
CA THR A 505 -12.47 -22.38 26.68
C THR A 505 -13.95 -22.67 26.96
N PRO A 506 -14.37 -23.94 27.04
CA PRO A 506 -15.65 -24.24 27.66
C PRO A 506 -15.51 -23.80 29.11
N THR A 507 -16.03 -22.63 29.46
CA THR A 507 -16.29 -22.31 30.86
C THR A 507 -17.17 -23.45 31.39
N PRO A 508 -16.73 -24.23 32.38
CA PRO A 508 -17.62 -25.20 32.99
C PRO A 508 -18.82 -24.41 33.49
N LEU A 509 -20.00 -24.79 33.01
CA LEU A 509 -21.27 -24.29 33.54
C LEU A 509 -21.20 -24.50 35.05
N ALA A 510 -20.99 -23.41 35.79
CA ALA A 510 -21.15 -23.42 37.23
C ALA A 510 -22.56 -23.94 37.51
N ASN A 511 -22.63 -24.99 38.32
CA ASN A 511 -23.84 -25.59 38.87
C ASN A 511 -24.77 -24.49 39.38
N LEU A 512 -25.70 -24.04 38.54
CA LEU A 512 -26.90 -23.36 38.98
C LEU A 512 -27.93 -24.48 39.17
N SER A 513 -27.97 -24.95 40.42
CA SER A 513 -29.08 -25.74 40.95
C SER A 513 -30.42 -25.08 40.56
N PRO A 514 -31.45 -25.87 40.20
CA PRO A 514 -32.78 -25.30 40.00
C PRO A 514 -33.23 -24.65 41.31
N PRO A 515 -33.79 -23.41 41.29
CA PRO A 515 -34.45 -22.90 42.46
C PRO A 515 -35.67 -23.79 42.73
N HIS A 516 -35.76 -24.28 43.95
CA HIS A 516 -36.95 -24.93 44.47
C HIS A 516 -38.16 -24.01 44.27
N THR A 517 -39.19 -24.58 43.63
CA THR A 517 -40.63 -24.32 43.77
C THR A 517 -41.09 -23.06 44.50
N LEU A 518 -41.88 -22.24 43.81
CA LEU A 518 -43.31 -22.02 44.08
C LEU A 518 -44.03 -21.55 42.83
#